data_AF-A0A164CJ86-F1
#
_entry.id   AF-A0A164CJ86-F1
#
_cell.length_a   1.000
_cell.length_b   1.000
_cell.length_c   1.000
_cell.angle_alpha   90.00
_cell.angle_beta   90.00
_cell.angle_gamma   90.00
#
_symmetry.space_group_name_H-M   'P 1'
#
loop_
_entity.id
_entity.type
_entity.pdbx_description
1 polymer ?
#
loop_
_entity_poly.entity_id
_entity_poly.type
_entity_poly.pdbx_seq_one_letter_code
_entity_poly.pdbx_strand_id
1 'polypeptide(L)'
;MSRPDPEQLQGTLVDFALLELIRQHRESFQPLWTVDSWAKLMIWLSLNCGLSGERDALEHFAAALGERITSRLRRTFFERELADLELQVLADPAEKQVLLLSQAPQDPAVLRPDRLSAALDRVGLTDRVVAERSRWQQLEAVVAIPWKG
;
A
#
# COMPACT_ATOMS: atom_id res chain seq x y z
N MET A 1 -19.57 11.87 23.82
CA MET A 1 -18.17 11.94 23.32
C MET A 1 -17.71 13.39 23.45
N SER A 2 -16.51 13.65 23.99
CA SER A 2 -15.95 15.00 24.04
C SER A 2 -15.54 15.46 22.64
N ARG A 3 -15.66 16.76 22.34
CA ARG A 3 -15.22 17.33 21.06
C ARG A 3 -13.68 17.26 20.99
N PRO A 4 -13.09 16.82 19.86
CA PRO A 4 -11.64 16.84 19.69
C PRO A 4 -11.10 18.27 19.78
N ASP A 5 -9.89 18.42 20.29
CA ASP A 5 -9.24 19.73 20.31
C ASP A 5 -8.94 20.21 18.87
N PRO A 6 -8.77 21.53 18.64
CA PRO A 6 -8.52 22.07 17.31
C PRO A 6 -7.25 21.55 16.61
N GLU A 7 -6.15 21.34 17.32
CA GLU A 7 -4.88 20.86 16.77
C GLU A 7 -4.99 19.39 16.36
N GLN A 8 -5.64 18.58 17.19
CA GLN A 8 -5.96 17.19 16.85
C GLN A 8 -6.82 17.10 15.58
N LEU A 9 -7.82 17.98 15.46
CA LEU A 9 -8.67 18.02 14.27
C LEU A 9 -7.89 18.44 13.02
N GLN A 10 -7.01 19.45 13.12
CA GLN A 10 -6.16 19.90 12.02
C GLN A 10 -5.18 18.80 11.58
N GLY A 11 -4.51 18.14 12.52
CA GLY A 11 -3.62 17.03 12.23
C GLY A 11 -4.34 15.87 11.54
N THR A 12 -5.56 15.53 12.01
CA THR A 12 -6.39 14.49 11.39
C THR A 12 -6.80 14.85 9.96
N LEU A 13 -7.14 16.11 9.71
CA LEU A 13 -7.51 16.59 8.37
C LEU A 13 -6.33 16.50 7.40
N VAL A 14 -5.14 16.96 7.82
CA VAL A 14 -3.91 16.92 7.00
C VAL A 14 -3.52 15.47 6.72
N ASP A 15 -3.57 14.61 7.74
CA ASP A 15 -3.31 13.18 7.59
C ASP A 15 -4.28 12.54 6.59
N PHE A 16 -5.58 12.80 6.72
CA PHE A 16 -6.59 12.29 5.78
C PHE A 16 -6.30 12.74 4.35
N ALA A 17 -6.07 14.05 4.14
CA ALA A 17 -5.80 14.61 2.82
C ALA A 17 -4.56 13.99 2.16
N LEU A 18 -3.49 13.79 2.93
CA LEU A 18 -2.25 13.20 2.43
C LEU A 18 -2.43 11.72 2.05
N LEU A 19 -3.17 10.95 2.84
CA LEU A 19 -3.47 9.55 2.52
C LEU A 19 -4.36 9.42 1.29
N GLU A 20 -5.38 10.27 1.17
CA GLU A 20 -6.25 10.30 -0.02
C GLU A 20 -5.48 10.70 -1.28
N LEU A 21 -4.58 11.67 -1.19
CA LEU A 21 -3.70 12.05 -2.30
C LEU A 21 -2.92 10.83 -2.83
N ILE A 22 -2.36 10.03 -1.92
CA ILE A 22 -1.66 8.80 -2.29
C ILE A 22 -2.61 7.80 -2.94
N ARG A 23 -3.80 7.56 -2.36
CA ARG A 23 -4.80 6.63 -2.90
C ARG A 23 -5.21 7.00 -4.33
N GLN A 24 -5.36 8.28 -4.61
CA GLN A 24 -5.78 8.79 -5.92
C GLN A 24 -4.69 8.68 -6.98
N HIS A 25 -3.41 8.83 -6.61
CA HIS A 25 -2.31 8.90 -7.59
C HIS A 25 -1.47 7.62 -7.70
N ARG A 26 -1.58 6.68 -6.75
CA ARG A 26 -0.70 5.49 -6.68
C ARG A 26 -0.67 4.62 -7.94
N GLU A 27 -1.70 4.68 -8.78
CA GLU A 27 -1.76 3.89 -10.01
C GLU A 27 -1.06 4.56 -11.21
N SER A 28 -0.76 5.86 -11.10
CA SER A 28 -0.07 6.64 -12.14
C SER A 28 1.45 6.37 -12.19
N PHE A 29 2.02 5.76 -11.14
CA PHE A 29 3.45 5.54 -11.02
C PHE A 29 3.82 4.11 -11.44
N GLN A 30 4.06 3.92 -12.74
CA GLN A 30 4.47 2.63 -13.31
C GLN A 30 5.98 2.40 -13.18
N PRO A 31 6.45 1.14 -13.06
CA PRO A 31 5.67 -0.09 -12.96
C PRO A 31 5.10 -0.29 -11.55
N LEU A 32 3.81 -0.61 -11.43
CA LEU A 32 3.17 -0.87 -10.12
C LEU A 32 3.93 -1.91 -9.29
N TRP A 33 3.78 -1.84 -7.97
CA TRP A 33 4.30 -2.82 -7.02
C TRP A 33 5.83 -2.90 -7.01
N THR A 34 6.51 -1.79 -7.25
CA THR A 34 7.97 -1.73 -7.27
C THR A 34 8.52 -0.61 -6.39
N VAL A 35 9.77 -0.77 -5.96
CA VAL A 35 10.50 0.31 -5.26
C VAL A 35 10.57 1.57 -6.15
N ASP A 36 10.68 1.41 -7.47
CA ASP A 36 10.67 2.50 -8.44
C ASP A 36 9.36 3.29 -8.46
N SER A 37 8.20 2.61 -8.42
CA SER A 37 6.89 3.29 -8.31
C SER A 37 6.77 4.13 -7.05
N TRP A 38 7.30 3.63 -5.92
CA TRP A 38 7.35 4.39 -4.67
C TRP A 38 8.31 5.59 -4.77
N ALA A 39 9.50 5.41 -5.34
CA ALA A 39 10.45 6.49 -5.55
C ALA A 39 9.86 7.60 -6.43
N LYS A 40 9.13 7.25 -7.49
CA LYS A 40 8.43 8.19 -8.36
C LYS A 40 7.37 9.01 -7.62
N LEU A 41 6.59 8.38 -6.73
CA LEU A 41 5.67 9.12 -5.86
C LEU A 41 6.43 10.10 -4.96
N MET A 42 7.52 9.66 -4.32
CA MET A 42 8.29 10.50 -3.40
C MET A 42 8.94 11.69 -4.11
N ILE A 43 9.47 11.49 -5.31
CA ILE A 43 9.96 12.56 -6.17
C ILE A 43 8.83 13.51 -6.52
N TRP A 44 7.68 13.00 -6.97
CA TRP A 44 6.52 13.82 -7.32
C TRP A 44 6.04 14.66 -6.13
N LEU A 45 5.93 14.09 -4.93
CA LEU A 45 5.58 14.82 -3.71
C LEU A 45 6.59 15.92 -3.41
N SER A 46 7.89 15.60 -3.44
CA SER A 46 8.97 16.57 -3.19
C SER A 46 8.89 17.77 -4.14
N LEU A 47 8.71 17.51 -5.44
CA LEU A 47 8.57 18.55 -6.46
C LEU A 47 7.34 19.43 -6.21
N ASN A 48 6.20 18.84 -5.83
CA ASN A 48 4.98 19.59 -5.51
C ASN A 48 5.08 20.37 -4.20
N CYS A 49 6.03 20.02 -3.33
CA CYS A 49 6.39 20.80 -2.15
C CYS A 49 7.40 21.93 -2.45
N GLY A 50 7.82 22.10 -3.72
CA GLY A 50 8.69 23.19 -4.17
C GLY A 50 10.18 22.89 -4.13
N LEU A 51 10.57 21.62 -3.91
CA LEU A 51 11.97 21.20 -3.97
C LEU A 51 12.39 20.85 -5.41
N SER A 52 13.71 20.80 -5.65
CA SER A 52 14.26 20.30 -6.92
C SER A 52 14.28 18.77 -6.97
N GLY A 53 14.47 18.21 -8.17
CA GLY A 53 14.67 16.77 -8.37
C GLY A 53 16.11 16.30 -8.08
N GLU A 54 16.95 17.16 -7.53
CA GLU A 54 18.33 16.83 -7.20
C GLU A 54 18.38 15.95 -5.96
N ARG A 55 19.42 15.11 -5.88
CA ARG A 55 19.58 14.12 -4.81
C ARG A 55 19.50 14.75 -3.42
N ASP A 56 20.24 15.82 -3.17
CA ASP A 56 20.31 16.46 -1.86
C ASP A 56 18.94 17.01 -1.43
N ALA A 57 18.16 17.56 -2.37
CA ALA A 57 16.80 18.04 -2.11
C ALA A 57 15.84 16.89 -1.79
N LEU A 58 15.94 15.76 -2.52
CA LEU A 58 15.13 14.57 -2.24
C LEU A 58 15.48 13.92 -0.89
N GLU A 59 16.77 13.85 -0.54
CA GLU A 59 17.23 13.37 0.76
C GLU A 59 16.74 14.30 1.89
N HIS A 60 16.78 15.62 1.68
CA HIS A 60 16.21 16.60 2.61
C HIS A 60 14.71 16.42 2.81
N PHE A 61 13.94 16.23 1.73
CA PHE A 61 12.51 15.97 1.79
C PHE A 61 12.18 14.71 2.59
N ALA A 62 12.89 13.60 2.31
CA ALA A 62 12.70 12.34 3.04
C ALA A 62 13.02 12.51 4.54
N ALA A 63 14.09 13.23 4.87
CA ALA A 63 14.44 13.53 6.26
C ALA A 63 13.37 14.39 6.96
N ALA A 64 12.81 15.38 6.26
CA ALA A 64 11.77 16.27 6.80
C ALA A 64 10.44 15.54 7.08
N LEU A 65 10.06 14.54 6.27
CA LEU A 65 8.92 13.68 6.56
C LEU A 65 9.15 12.82 7.81
N GLY A 66 10.39 12.36 7.99
CA GLY A 66 10.76 11.44 9.05
C GLY A 66 10.17 10.04 8.87
N GLU A 67 10.61 9.10 9.71
CA GLU A 67 10.28 7.67 9.59
C GLU A 67 8.77 7.40 9.72
N ARG A 68 8.12 8.02 10.71
CA ARG A 68 6.70 7.78 11.01
C ARG A 68 5.79 8.08 9.82
N ILE A 69 5.97 9.25 9.19
CA ILE A 69 5.14 9.65 8.05
C ILE A 69 5.51 8.76 6.85
N THR A 70 6.80 8.62 6.56
CA THR A 70 7.30 7.82 5.44
C THR A 70 6.75 6.39 5.44
N SER A 71 6.81 5.69 6.58
CA SER A 71 6.28 4.32 6.72
C SER A 71 4.77 4.25 6.50
N ARG A 72 4.01 5.25 6.97
CA ARG A 72 2.56 5.31 6.78
C ARG A 72 2.17 5.58 5.33
N LEU A 73 2.87 6.50 4.65
CA LEU A 73 2.67 6.79 3.23
C LEU A 73 3.00 5.56 2.38
N ARG A 74 4.12 4.89 2.67
CA ARG A 74 4.55 3.68 1.97
C ARG A 74 3.52 2.56 2.09
N ARG A 75 3.02 2.30 3.30
CA ARG A 75 1.94 1.33 3.52
C ARG A 75 0.70 1.68 2.69
N THR A 76 0.28 2.94 2.70
CA THR A 76 -0.91 3.42 1.97
C THR A 76 -0.75 3.29 0.44
N PHE A 77 0.47 3.52 -0.05
CA PHE A 77 0.81 3.37 -1.45
C PHE A 77 0.69 1.91 -1.92
N PHE A 78 1.15 0.95 -1.10
CA PHE A 78 1.18 -0.48 -1.43
C PHE A 78 0.02 -1.30 -0.84
N GLU A 79 -1.02 -0.67 -0.28
CA GLU A 79 -2.24 -1.37 0.11
C GLU A 79 -3.35 -1.23 -0.94
N ARG A 80 -4.21 -2.23 -1.10
CA ARG A 80 -5.48 -2.09 -1.86
C ARG A 80 -6.60 -2.70 -1.04
N GLU A 81 -7.70 -1.98 -0.94
CA GLU A 81 -8.94 -2.49 -0.39
C GLU A 81 -9.84 -2.91 -1.56
N LEU A 82 -10.33 -4.15 -1.52
CA LEU A 82 -11.23 -4.73 -2.49
C LEU A 82 -12.53 -5.09 -1.75
N ALA A 83 -13.35 -4.08 -1.48
CA ALA A 83 -14.52 -4.19 -0.61
C ALA A 83 -15.53 -5.25 -1.10
N ASP A 84 -15.73 -5.37 -2.41
CA ASP A 84 -16.60 -6.39 -3.03
C ASP A 84 -16.06 -7.81 -2.88
N LEU A 85 -14.73 -7.95 -2.70
CA LEU A 85 -14.10 -9.22 -2.40
C LEU A 85 -13.91 -9.46 -0.89
N GLU A 86 -14.21 -8.46 -0.05
CA GLU A 86 -13.92 -8.46 1.39
C GLU A 86 -12.43 -8.74 1.69
N LEU A 87 -11.55 -8.22 0.83
CA LEU A 87 -10.11 -8.44 0.91
C LEU A 87 -9.35 -7.13 1.04
N GLN A 88 -8.30 -7.15 1.85
CA GLN A 88 -7.23 -6.15 1.81
C GLN A 88 -5.95 -6.81 1.30
N VAL A 89 -5.31 -6.18 0.34
CA VAL A 89 -4.02 -6.60 -0.22
C VAL A 89 -2.94 -5.69 0.36
N LEU A 90 -1.88 -6.28 0.91
CA LEU A 90 -0.64 -5.58 1.29
C LEU A 90 0.51 -6.17 0.46
N ALA A 91 1.15 -5.35 -0.36
CA ALA A 91 2.12 -5.82 -1.34
C ALA A 91 3.31 -4.86 -1.46
N ASP A 92 3.94 -4.55 -0.33
CA ASP A 92 5.17 -3.77 -0.31
C ASP A 92 6.35 -4.63 -0.82
N PRO A 93 7.08 -4.20 -1.86
CA PRO A 93 8.21 -4.96 -2.41
C PRO A 93 9.42 -5.06 -1.47
N ALA A 94 9.45 -4.31 -0.36
CA ALA A 94 10.46 -4.51 0.70
C ALA A 94 10.13 -5.72 1.59
N GLU A 95 8.89 -6.19 1.58
CA GLU A 95 8.46 -7.36 2.34
C GLU A 95 8.68 -8.66 1.57
N LYS A 96 8.81 -9.78 2.30
CA LYS A 96 9.08 -11.09 1.69
C LYS A 96 7.93 -11.65 0.85
N GLN A 97 6.71 -11.16 1.08
CA GLN A 97 5.49 -11.75 0.55
C GLN A 97 4.37 -10.71 0.46
N VAL A 98 3.46 -10.96 -0.49
CA VAL A 98 2.16 -10.30 -0.56
C VAL A 98 1.22 -10.95 0.44
N LEU A 99 0.42 -10.14 1.13
CA LEU A 99 -0.62 -10.61 2.04
C LEU A 99 -1.99 -10.26 1.48
N LEU A 100 -2.89 -11.24 1.45
CA LEU A 100 -4.32 -11.04 1.24
C LEU A 100 -5.05 -11.33 2.55
N LEU A 101 -5.58 -10.29 3.18
CA LEU A 101 -6.24 -10.33 4.48
C LEU A 101 -7.75 -10.34 4.27
N SER A 102 -8.45 -11.25 4.94
CA SER A 102 -9.91 -11.24 5.01
C SER A 102 -10.39 -10.08 5.88
N GLN A 103 -11.33 -9.29 5.36
CA GLN A 103 -12.08 -8.29 6.11
C GLN A 103 -13.30 -8.89 6.83
N ALA A 104 -13.64 -10.16 6.54
CA ALA A 104 -14.64 -10.95 7.25
C ALA A 104 -13.99 -12.25 7.75
N PRO A 105 -13.15 -12.18 8.82
CA PRO A 105 -12.36 -13.33 9.29
C PRO A 105 -13.20 -14.53 9.73
N GLN A 106 -14.48 -14.30 10.07
CA GLN A 106 -15.45 -15.35 10.38
C GLN A 106 -15.96 -16.13 9.16
N ASP A 107 -15.78 -15.59 7.94
CA ASP A 107 -16.17 -16.25 6.70
C ASP A 107 -14.94 -16.82 5.98
N PRO A 108 -14.69 -18.15 6.09
CA PRO A 108 -13.56 -18.77 5.41
C PRO A 108 -13.71 -18.75 3.88
N ALA A 109 -14.91 -18.48 3.34
CA ALA A 109 -15.12 -18.41 1.89
C ALA A 109 -14.40 -17.21 1.25
N VAL A 110 -14.09 -16.16 2.02
CA VAL A 110 -13.37 -14.96 1.53
C VAL A 110 -11.98 -15.33 1.01
N LEU A 111 -11.29 -16.27 1.67
CA LEU A 111 -9.94 -16.69 1.31
C LEU A 111 -9.92 -17.86 0.31
N ARG A 112 -11.03 -18.14 -0.37
CA ARG A 112 -11.05 -19.19 -1.39
C ARG A 112 -10.09 -18.87 -2.55
N PRO A 113 -9.42 -19.90 -3.11
CA PRO A 113 -8.39 -19.68 -4.13
C PRO A 113 -8.85 -18.90 -5.38
N ASP A 114 -10.10 -19.05 -5.81
CA ASP A 114 -10.65 -18.32 -6.95
C ASP A 114 -10.83 -16.83 -6.67
N ARG A 115 -11.25 -16.46 -5.45
CA ARG A 115 -11.33 -15.05 -5.01
C ARG A 115 -9.96 -14.41 -4.88
N LEU A 116 -8.98 -15.15 -4.34
CA LEU A 116 -7.60 -14.68 -4.24
C LEU A 116 -6.99 -14.45 -5.62
N SER A 117 -7.22 -15.35 -6.57
CA SER A 117 -6.79 -15.16 -7.96
C SER A 117 -7.45 -13.93 -8.60
N ALA A 118 -8.75 -13.72 -8.39
CA ALA A 118 -9.45 -12.53 -8.88
C ALA A 118 -8.91 -11.24 -8.26
N ALA A 119 -8.58 -11.26 -6.96
CA ALA A 119 -7.97 -10.13 -6.26
C ALA A 119 -6.60 -9.76 -6.85
N LEU A 120 -5.72 -10.76 -7.05
CA LEU A 120 -4.40 -10.55 -7.64
C LEU A 120 -4.47 -9.99 -9.06
N ASP A 121 -5.41 -10.49 -9.87
CA ASP A 121 -5.62 -10.02 -11.23
C ASP A 121 -6.08 -8.56 -11.26
N ARG A 122 -7.10 -8.24 -10.46
CA ARG A 122 -7.66 -6.89 -10.37
C ARG A 122 -6.63 -5.84 -9.98
N VAL A 123 -5.68 -6.18 -9.13
CA VAL A 123 -4.64 -5.24 -8.66
C VAL A 123 -3.35 -5.34 -9.47
N GLY A 124 -3.28 -6.18 -10.51
CA GLY A 124 -2.11 -6.31 -11.38
C GLY A 124 -0.91 -7.01 -10.73
N LEU A 125 -1.15 -7.93 -9.79
CA LEU A 125 -0.11 -8.70 -9.08
C LEU A 125 0.10 -10.11 -9.62
N THR A 126 -0.79 -10.64 -10.47
CA THR A 126 -0.73 -12.03 -11.00
C THR A 126 0.66 -12.39 -11.51
N ASP A 127 1.29 -11.50 -12.27
CA ASP A 127 2.61 -11.76 -12.86
C ASP A 127 3.79 -11.51 -11.92
N ARG A 128 3.55 -10.96 -10.72
CA ARG A 128 4.58 -10.59 -9.74
C ARG A 128 4.68 -11.57 -8.57
N VAL A 129 3.72 -12.49 -8.42
CA VAL A 129 3.70 -13.47 -7.31
C VAL A 129 3.81 -14.91 -7.81
N VAL A 130 4.29 -15.81 -6.97
CA VAL A 130 4.42 -17.24 -7.31
C VAL A 130 3.03 -17.81 -7.65
N ALA A 131 2.87 -18.38 -8.85
CA ALA A 131 1.59 -18.94 -9.31
C ALA A 131 1.26 -20.30 -8.66
N GLU A 132 2.27 -21.01 -8.17
CA GLU A 132 2.11 -22.34 -7.58
C GLU A 132 1.42 -22.26 -6.21
N ARG A 133 0.13 -22.66 -6.16
CA ARG A 133 -0.71 -22.57 -4.96
C ARG A 133 -0.21 -23.38 -3.76
N SER A 134 0.57 -24.44 -3.99
CA SER A 134 1.21 -25.22 -2.91
C SER A 134 2.20 -24.37 -2.08
N ARG A 135 2.73 -23.29 -2.67
CA ARG A 135 3.65 -22.34 -2.03
C ARG A 135 2.93 -21.18 -1.37
N TRP A 136 1.61 -21.10 -1.49
CA TRP A 136 0.81 -20.10 -0.79
C TRP A 136 0.56 -20.60 0.62
N GLN A 137 0.84 -19.77 1.61
CA GLN A 137 0.64 -20.12 3.01
C GLN A 137 -0.66 -19.50 3.51
N GLN A 138 -1.67 -20.34 3.69
CA GLN A 138 -2.89 -19.92 4.38
C GLN A 138 -2.68 -19.99 5.89
N LEU A 139 -2.91 -18.86 6.55
CA LEU A 139 -3.07 -18.72 7.99
C LEU A 139 -4.54 -18.37 8.28
N GLU A 140 -4.92 -18.11 9.53
CA GLU A 140 -6.32 -17.91 9.95
C GLU A 140 -7.13 -16.97 9.04
N ALA A 141 -6.82 -15.67 9.06
CA ALA A 141 -7.53 -14.64 8.29
C ALA A 141 -6.66 -14.03 7.17
N VAL A 142 -5.57 -14.70 6.78
CA VAL A 142 -4.62 -14.18 5.80
C VAL A 142 -4.05 -15.29 4.94
N VAL A 143 -3.84 -14.99 3.66
CA VAL A 143 -3.01 -15.80 2.77
C VAL A 143 -1.76 -15.02 2.40
N ALA A 144 -0.61 -15.63 2.67
CA ALA A 144 0.70 -15.12 2.31
C ALA A 144 1.17 -15.76 1.00
N ILE A 145 1.58 -14.91 0.05
CA ILE A 145 2.01 -15.33 -1.29
C ILE A 145 3.40 -14.76 -1.57
N PRO A 146 4.41 -15.61 -1.82
CA PRO A 146 5.74 -15.14 -2.15
C PRO A 146 5.78 -14.33 -3.45
N TRP A 147 6.63 -13.30 -3.49
CA TRP A 147 7.01 -12.64 -4.74
C TRP A 147 7.70 -13.62 -5.71
N LYS A 148 7.57 -13.38 -7.02
CA LYS A 148 8.49 -13.97 -8.00
C LYS A 148 9.86 -13.32 -7.81
N GLY A 149 10.90 -14.14 -7.72
CA GLY A 149 12.29 -13.68 -7.65
C GLY A 149 12.76 -13.03 -8.94
#